data_AF-A0A1I6S7V8-F1
#
_entry.id   AF-A0A1I6S7V8-F1
#
_cell.length_a   1.000
_cell.length_b   1.000
_cell.length_c   1.000
_cell.angle_alpha   90.00
_cell.angle_beta   90.00
_cell.angle_gamma   90.00
#
_symmetry.space_group_name_H-M   'P 1'
#
loop_
_entity.id
_entity.type
_entity.pdbx_description
1 polymer ?
#
loop_
_entity_poly.entity_id
_entity_poly.type
_entity_poly.pdbx_seq_one_letter_code
_entity_poly.pdbx_strand_id
1 'polypeptide(L)' 'MSQRPPTPDEDPPKKGVLFCPDCGHESPVTGDWIIRERPTRDVYECPSCSTTILRRRRFVSLSC' A
#
# COMPACT_ATOMS: atom_id res chain seq x y z
N MET A 1 -4.82 -24.85 -24.72
CA MET A 1 -4.02 -23.97 -23.86
C MET A 1 -4.76 -23.85 -22.52
N SER A 2 -4.40 -24.66 -21.51
CA SER A 2 -5.09 -24.67 -20.21
C SER A 2 -4.49 -23.62 -19.28
N GLN A 3 -5.25 -22.59 -18.95
CA GLN A 3 -4.90 -21.69 -17.84
C GLN A 3 -5.50 -22.30 -16.56
N ARG A 4 -4.63 -22.68 -15.63
CA ARG A 4 -5.01 -23.16 -14.30
C ARG A 4 -5.50 -21.96 -13.47
N PRO A 5 -6.60 -22.06 -12.72
CA PRO A 5 -7.05 -20.97 -11.86
C PRO A 5 -5.97 -20.64 -10.82
N PRO A 6 -5.71 -19.35 -10.53
CA PRO A 6 -4.82 -18.98 -9.43
C PRO A 6 -5.42 -19.51 -8.13
N THR A 7 -4.66 -20.35 -7.42
CA THR A 7 -5.07 -20.85 -6.11
C THR A 7 -5.04 -19.71 -5.09
N PRO A 8 -5.97 -19.64 -4.12
CA PRO A 8 -5.99 -18.59 -3.10
C PRO A 8 -4.73 -18.52 -2.21
N ASP A 9 -3.86 -19.52 -2.29
CA ASP A 9 -2.57 -19.62 -1.59
C ASP A 9 -1.41 -18.92 -2.33
N GLU A 10 -1.67 -18.36 -3.51
CA GLU A 10 -0.68 -17.51 -4.16
C GLU A 10 -0.67 -16.15 -3.46
N ASP A 11 0.42 -15.89 -2.74
CA ASP A 11 0.77 -14.61 -2.12
C ASP A 11 0.26 -13.47 -3.01
N PRO A 12 -0.64 -12.59 -2.51
CA PRO A 12 -1.32 -11.62 -3.35
C PRO A 12 -0.28 -10.86 -4.18
N PRO A 13 -0.55 -10.58 -5.46
CA PRO A 13 0.45 -10.06 -6.40
C PRO A 13 1.22 -8.93 -5.72
N LYS A 14 2.54 -9.15 -5.52
CA LYS A 14 3.43 -8.26 -4.78
C LYS A 14 3.20 -6.83 -5.23
N LYS A 15 2.38 -6.10 -4.49
CA LYS A 15 2.05 -4.71 -4.81
C LYS A 15 3.36 -3.92 -4.73
N GLY A 16 3.51 -2.94 -5.62
CA GLY A 16 4.76 -2.22 -5.84
C GLY A 16 5.45 -1.72 -4.56
N VAL A 17 6.78 -1.64 -4.62
CA VAL A 17 7.63 -1.07 -3.58
C VAL A 17 7.47 0.45 -3.59
N LEU A 18 7.29 1.03 -2.40
CA LEU A 18 7.34 2.47 -2.21
C LEU A 18 8.75 2.87 -1.80
N PHE A 19 9.13 4.09 -2.16
CA PHE A 19 10.43 4.67 -1.83
C PHE A 19 10.21 6.00 -1.13
N CYS A 20 10.94 6.22 -0.04
CA CYS A 20 10.94 7.49 0.68
C CYS A 20 11.89 8.49 0.02
N PRO A 21 11.40 9.66 -0.44
CA PRO A 21 12.25 10.65 -1.12
C PRO A 21 13.23 11.36 -0.17
N ASP A 22 12.95 11.39 1.13
CA ASP A 22 13.77 12.12 2.10
C ASP A 22 14.94 11.28 2.67
N CYS A 23 14.71 10.01 2.97
CA CYS A 23 15.73 9.15 3.60
C CYS A 23 16.11 7.92 2.77
N GLY A 24 15.46 7.67 1.63
CA GLY A 24 15.72 6.52 0.78
C GLY A 24 15.15 5.20 1.31
N HIS A 25 14.37 5.19 2.38
CA HIS A 25 13.73 3.98 2.89
C HIS A 25 12.82 3.34 1.83
N GLU A 26 13.00 2.04 1.58
CA GLU A 26 12.22 1.25 0.65
C GLU A 26 11.48 0.13 1.39
N SER A 27 10.18 -0.01 1.11
CA SER A 27 9.37 -1.08 1.69
C SER A 27 8.16 -1.34 0.78
N PRO A 28 7.66 -2.58 0.67
CA PRO A 28 6.43 -2.89 -0.06
C PRO A 28 5.27 -2.02 0.42
N VAL A 29 4.29 -1.68 -0.43
CA VAL A 29 3.14 -0.85 0.00
C VAL A 29 2.33 -1.42 1.17
N THR A 30 2.38 -2.75 1.38
CA THR A 30 1.79 -3.45 2.54
C THR A 30 2.80 -3.79 3.64
N GLY A 31 4.03 -3.29 3.53
CA GLY A 31 5.12 -3.50 4.48
C GLY A 31 5.07 -2.51 5.64
N ASP A 32 6.23 -2.00 6.02
CA ASP A 32 6.49 -1.28 7.28
C ASP A 32 6.02 0.20 7.28
N TRP A 33 5.21 0.59 6.31
CA TRP A 33 4.69 1.95 6.24
C TRP A 33 3.70 2.21 7.37
N ILE A 34 3.86 3.34 8.05
CA ILE A 34 2.92 3.77 9.08
C ILE A 34 1.69 4.33 8.40
N ILE A 35 0.56 3.61 8.49
CA ILE A 35 -0.70 4.04 7.88
C ILE A 35 -1.52 4.81 8.92
N ARG A 36 -1.71 6.10 8.69
CA ARG A 36 -2.67 6.92 9.43
C ARG A 36 -3.99 6.99 8.69
N GLU A 37 -4.96 6.27 9.21
CA GLU A 37 -6.34 6.30 8.73
C GLU A 37 -6.98 7.65 9.07
N ARG A 38 -7.53 8.33 8.05
CA ARG A 38 -8.34 9.54 8.21
C ARG A 38 -9.72 9.28 7.61
N PRO A 39 -10.75 10.07 7.98
CA PRO A 39 -12.13 9.83 7.55
C PRO A 39 -12.32 9.71 6.03
N THR A 40 -11.47 10.37 5.24
CA THR A 40 -11.59 10.43 3.76
C THR A 40 -10.38 9.85 3.02
N ARG A 41 -9.30 9.49 3.73
CA ARG A 41 -8.03 9.08 3.11
C ARG A 41 -7.14 8.34 4.09
N ASP A 42 -6.29 7.48 3.56
CA ASP A 42 -5.18 6.88 4.28
C ASP A 42 -3.90 7.61 3.93
N VAL A 43 -3.10 7.93 4.95
CA VAL A 43 -1.81 8.61 4.81
C VAL A 43 -0.72 7.63 5.19
N TYR A 44 0.19 7.36 4.27
CA TYR A 44 1.34 6.49 4.48
C TYR A 44 2.54 7.35 4.86
N GLU A 45 3.14 7.06 6.01
CA GLU A 45 4.29 7.75 6.57
C GLU A 45 5.50 6.81 6.66
N CYS A 46 6.69 7.36 6.40
CA CYS A 46 7.94 6.63 6.54
C CYS A 46 8.25 6.35 8.02
N PRO A 47 8.57 5.10 8.41
CA PRO A 47 8.91 4.79 9.80
C PRO A 47 10.23 5.42 10.27
N SER A 48 11.16 5.73 9.35
CA SER A 48 12.48 6.26 9.69
C SER A 48 12.50 7.78 9.89
N CYS A 49 11.77 8.54 9.06
CA CYS A 49 11.80 10.00 9.08
C CYS A 49 10.42 10.66 9.25
N SER A 50 9.35 9.86 9.33
CA SER A 50 7.95 10.33 9.41
C SER A 50 7.47 11.16 8.22
N THR A 51 8.21 11.18 7.10
CA THR A 51 7.77 11.90 5.90
C THR A 51 6.55 11.20 5.29
N THR A 52 5.60 11.99 4.77
CA THR A 52 4.41 11.44 4.11
C THR A 52 4.74 11.00 2.68
N ILE A 53 4.62 9.70 2.40
CA ILE A 53 4.94 9.12 1.09
C ILE A 53 3.74 9.12 0.16
N LEU A 54 2.58 8.75 0.68
CA LEU A 54 1.39 8.56 -0.14
C LEU A 54 0.13 9.00 0.62
N ARG A 55 -0.79 9.62 -0.11
CA ARG A 55 -2.14 9.92 0.37
C ARG A 55 -3.13 9.21 -0.52
N ARG A 56 -3.67 8.10 -0.05
CA ARG A 56 -4.64 7.30 -0.78
C ARG A 56 -6.04 7.73 -0.37
N ARG A 57 -6.83 8.26 -1.30
CA ARG A 57 -8.26 8.47 -1.04
C ARG A 57 -8.91 7.12 -0.81
N ARG A 58 -9.76 7.02 0.23
CA ARG A 58 -10.59 5.84 0.38
C ARG A 58 -11.62 5.87 -0.73
N PHE A 59 -11.57 4.87 -1.60
CA PHE A 59 -12.72 4.55 -2.42
C PHE A 59 -13.71 3.89 -1.47
N VAL A 60 -14.58 4.68 -0.85
CA VAL A 60 -15.83 4.14 -0.34
C VAL A 60 -16.55 3.68 -1.60
N SER A 61 -16.54 2.38 -1.85
CA SER A 61 -17.45 1.80 -2.82
C SER A 61 -18.84 2.17 -2.32
N LEU A 62 -19.44 3.22 -2.92
CA LEU A 62 -20.87 3.40 -2.86
C LEU A 62 -21.44 2.21 -3.62
N SER A 63 -21.68 1.11 -2.92
CA SER A 63 -22.60 0.08 -3.40
C SER A 63 -23.98 0.72 -3.40
N CYS A 64 -24.52 0.95 -4.60
CA CYS A 64 -25.94 1.21 -4.83
C CYS A 64 -26.78 -0.04 -4.53
#